data_AF-Q027W6-F1
#
_entry.id   AF-Q027W6-F1
#
_cell.length_a   1.000
_cell.length_b   1.000
_cell.length_c   1.000
_cell.angle_alpha   90.00
_cell.angle_beta   90.00
_cell.angle_gamma   90.00
#
_symmetry.space_group_name_H-M   'P 1'
#
loop_
_entity.id
_entity.type
_entity.pdbx_description
1 polymer ?
#
loop_
_entity_poly.entity_id
_entity_poly.type
_entity_poly.pdbx_seq_one_letter_code
_entity_poly.pdbx_strand_id
1 'polypeptide(L)'
;MMQDLGSVLDPTDGGQNGGFSERAYRITATLSASQKDALQELASKYKVSVAWLIRQAIDRFIREAAGAHGFHSMRAEQRERGQID
;
A
#
# COMPACT_ATOMS: atom_id res chain seq x y z
N MET A 1 58.09 7.55 -11.60
CA MET A 1 57.22 8.43 -10.80
C MET A 1 55.82 8.32 -11.35
N MET A 2 54.89 7.86 -10.50
CA MET A 2 53.44 7.87 -10.75
C MET A 2 52.94 9.30 -10.94
N GLN A 3 51.97 9.49 -11.83
CA GLN A 3 51.03 10.60 -11.72
C GLN A 3 49.62 10.03 -11.68
N ASP A 4 48.94 10.43 -10.61
CA ASP A 4 47.68 9.96 -10.08
C ASP A 4 46.50 10.72 -10.71
N LEU A 5 45.38 10.00 -10.83
CA LEU A 5 43.98 10.40 -10.73
C LEU A 5 43.54 11.83 -11.13
N GLY A 6 42.83 11.91 -12.25
CA GLY A 6 41.91 12.99 -12.59
C GLY A 6 40.56 12.45 -13.03
N SER A 7 39.80 11.87 -12.09
CA SER A 7 38.41 11.44 -12.29
C SER A 7 37.54 12.69 -12.53
N VAL A 8 37.18 12.95 -13.78
CA VAL A 8 36.18 13.97 -14.14
C VAL A 8 34.78 13.38 -13.90
N LEU A 9 33.99 14.16 -13.16
CA LEU A 9 32.66 13.86 -12.66
C LEU A 9 31.60 13.75 -13.77
N ASP A 10 30.69 12.84 -13.46
CA ASP A 10 29.39 12.44 -14.00
C ASP A 10 28.47 13.56 -14.54
N PRO A 11 27.62 13.23 -15.53
CA PRO A 11 26.24 13.64 -15.39
C PRO A 11 25.26 12.52 -15.77
N THR A 12 24.50 12.11 -14.75
CA THR A 12 23.04 12.00 -14.75
C THR A 12 22.41 10.92 -15.64
N ASP A 13 21.53 10.19 -14.97
CA ASP A 13 20.32 9.55 -15.52
C ASP A 13 20.46 8.15 -16.10
N GLY A 14 20.33 7.17 -15.20
CA GLY A 14 20.24 5.75 -15.53
C GLY A 14 19.33 4.99 -14.58
N GLY A 15 18.13 5.53 -14.31
CA GLY A 15 16.97 4.70 -13.94
C GLY A 15 16.86 4.27 -12.48
N GLN A 16 16.69 5.21 -11.56
CA GLN A 16 15.84 4.96 -10.39
C GLN A 16 14.38 4.86 -10.86
N ASN A 17 13.98 3.71 -11.41
CA ASN A 17 12.57 3.42 -11.72
C ASN A 17 12.07 2.24 -10.88
N GLY A 18 11.63 2.61 -9.68
CA GLY A 18 10.86 1.76 -8.79
C GLY A 18 10.22 2.56 -7.66
N GLY A 19 9.92 3.85 -7.90
CA GLY A 19 9.23 4.72 -6.97
C GLY A 19 7.74 4.37 -6.88
N PHE A 20 7.42 3.20 -6.36
CA PHE A 20 6.16 3.04 -5.62
C PHE A 20 6.42 3.54 -4.20
N SER A 21 6.62 4.86 -4.06
CA SER A 21 6.69 5.54 -2.76
C SER A 21 5.30 5.67 -2.14
N GLU A 22 4.56 4.56 -2.08
CA GLU A 22 3.47 4.38 -1.15
C GLU A 22 4.09 3.65 0.03
N ARG A 23 4.15 4.29 1.21
CA ARG A 23 4.88 3.76 2.37
C ARG A 23 4.40 2.33 2.69
N ALA A 24 5.20 1.32 2.36
CA ALA A 24 4.92 -0.06 2.71
C ALA A 24 5.29 -0.29 4.18
N TYR A 25 4.30 -0.53 5.02
CA TYR A 25 4.50 -0.83 6.43
C TYR A 25 4.48 -2.35 6.66
N ARG A 26 5.56 -2.89 7.26
CA ARG A 26 5.61 -4.29 7.68
C ARG A 26 4.93 -4.44 9.02
N ILE A 27 3.84 -5.21 9.06
CA ILE A 27 3.13 -5.59 10.28
C ILE A 27 3.40 -7.07 10.54
N THR A 28 3.81 -7.41 11.75
CA THR A 28 3.94 -8.80 12.19
C THR A 28 2.73 -9.14 13.06
N ALA A 29 1.96 -10.14 12.65
CA ALA A 29 0.83 -10.65 13.41
C ALA A 29 1.02 -12.16 13.65
N THR A 30 0.65 -12.62 14.83
CA THR A 30 0.66 -14.05 15.16
C THR A 30 -0.66 -14.65 14.74
N LEU A 31 -0.60 -15.71 13.93
CA LEU A 31 -1.76 -16.49 13.49
C LEU A 31 -1.74 -17.85 14.17
N SER A 32 -2.92 -18.43 14.41
CA SER A 32 -2.99 -19.84 14.83
C SER A 32 -2.57 -20.77 13.69
N ALA A 33 -2.15 -21.99 14.02
CA ALA A 33 -1.78 -23.00 13.02
C ALA A 33 -2.93 -23.25 12.03
N SER A 34 -4.16 -23.41 12.53
CA SER A 34 -5.35 -23.61 11.70
C SER A 34 -5.63 -22.42 10.76
N GLN A 35 -5.37 -21.18 11.19
CA GLN A 35 -5.52 -20.00 10.35
C GLN A 35 -4.46 -19.96 9.24
N LYS A 36 -3.21 -20.35 9.56
CA LYS A 36 -2.14 -20.43 8.57
C LYS A 36 -2.45 -21.48 7.49
N ASP A 37 -2.90 -22.67 7.89
CA ASP A 37 -3.27 -23.73 6.95
C ASP A 37 -4.43 -23.30 6.04
N ALA A 38 -5.49 -22.73 6.61
CA ALA A 38 -6.62 -22.22 5.83
C ALA A 38 -6.19 -21.12 4.83
N LEU A 39 -5.31 -20.20 5.24
CA LEU A 39 -4.77 -19.17 4.34
C LEU A 39 -3.91 -19.78 3.22
N GLN A 40 -3.13 -20.81 3.52
CA GLN A 40 -2.29 -21.50 2.56
C GLN A 40 -3.14 -22.27 1.53
N GLU A 41 -4.20 -22.93 1.96
CA GLU A 41 -5.16 -23.60 1.07
C GLU A 41 -5.86 -22.60 0.15
N LEU A 42 -6.32 -21.47 0.70
CA LEU A 42 -6.97 -20.42 -0.09
C LEU A 42 -6.00 -19.79 -1.10
N ALA A 43 -4.77 -19.47 -0.67
CA ALA A 43 -3.72 -18.97 -1.56
C ALA A 43 -3.47 -19.93 -2.73
N SER A 44 -3.42 -21.24 -2.45
CA SER A 44 -3.20 -22.28 -3.46
C SER A 44 -4.40 -22.41 -4.41
N LYS A 45 -5.62 -22.34 -3.88
CA LYS A 45 -6.87 -22.41 -4.67
C LYS A 45 -7.01 -21.25 -5.65
N TYR A 46 -6.67 -20.03 -5.21
CA TYR A 46 -6.79 -18.83 -6.04
C TYR A 46 -5.51 -18.49 -6.82
N LYS A 47 -4.43 -19.28 -6.67
CA LYS A 47 -3.09 -19.04 -7.24
C LYS A 47 -2.52 -17.65 -6.91
N VAL A 48 -2.74 -17.20 -5.68
CA VAL A 48 -2.26 -15.91 -5.18
C VAL A 48 -1.33 -16.12 -3.99
N SER A 49 -0.51 -15.11 -3.65
CA SER A 49 0.32 -15.18 -2.45
C SER A 49 -0.52 -14.95 -1.19
N VAL A 50 -0.12 -15.56 -0.08
CA VAL A 50 -0.76 -15.35 1.23
C VAL A 50 -0.76 -13.86 1.61
N ALA A 51 0.33 -13.14 1.30
CA ALA A 51 0.42 -11.70 1.53
C ALA A 51 -0.62 -10.91 0.73
N TRP A 52 -0.85 -11.27 -0.53
CA TRP A 52 -1.88 -10.64 -1.36
C TRP A 52 -3.28 -10.91 -0.80
N LEU A 53 -3.55 -12.14 -0.34
CA LEU A 53 -4.83 -12.51 0.24
C LEU A 53 -5.10 -11.76 1.55
N ILE A 54 -4.09 -11.63 2.41
CA ILE A 54 -4.18 -10.81 3.64
C ILE A 54 -4.43 -9.35 3.28
N ARG A 55 -3.71 -8.78 2.31
CA ARG A 55 -3.93 -7.40 1.86
C ARG A 55 -5.36 -7.20 1.37
N GLN A 56 -5.89 -8.12 0.57
CA GLN A 56 -7.24 -8.01 0.02
C GLN A 56 -8.32 -8.18 1.10
N ALA A 57 -8.10 -9.07 2.07
CA ALA A 57 -9.01 -9.24 3.20
C ALA A 57 -9.05 -7.98 4.08
N ILE A 58 -7.88 -7.38 4.36
CA ILE A 58 -7.77 -6.12 5.10
C ILE A 58 -8.44 -4.98 4.32
N ASP A 59 -8.16 -4.85 3.03
CA ASP A 59 -8.73 -3.78 2.21
C ASP A 59 -10.26 -3.91 2.12
N ARG A 60 -10.78 -5.12 1.92
CA ARG A 60 -12.22 -5.39 1.99
C ARG A 60 -12.80 -5.02 3.36
N PHE A 61 -12.15 -5.43 4.45
CA PHE A 61 -12.59 -5.11 5.81
C PHE A 61 -12.59 -3.60 6.07
N ILE A 62 -11.55 -2.88 5.63
CA ILE A 62 -11.47 -1.43 5.72
C ILE A 62 -12.57 -0.79 4.88
N ARG A 63 -12.82 -1.25 3.65
CA ARG A 63 -13.90 -0.73 2.81
C ARG A 63 -15.29 -0.96 3.40
N GLU A 64 -15.53 -2.12 4.00
CA GLU A 64 -16.80 -2.42 4.67
C GLU A 64 -16.96 -1.59 5.96
N ALA A 65 -15.90 -1.48 6.78
CA ALA A 65 -15.88 -0.67 7.99
C ALA A 65 -15.94 0.84 7.70
N ALA A 66 -15.27 1.31 6.65
CA ALA A 66 -15.34 2.68 6.15
C ALA A 66 -16.65 2.93 5.39
N GLY A 67 -17.28 1.91 4.80
CA GLY A 67 -18.68 1.98 4.37
C GLY A 67 -19.62 2.26 5.54
N ALA A 68 -19.27 1.80 6.75
CA ALA A 68 -19.97 2.11 7.98
C ALA A 68 -19.54 3.45 8.65
N HIS A 69 -18.36 4.01 8.33
CA HIS A 69 -17.82 5.22 8.99
C HIS A 69 -17.44 6.40 8.06
N GLY A 70 -17.60 6.30 6.75
CA GLY A 70 -16.88 7.15 5.78
C GLY A 70 -17.70 7.77 4.65
N PHE A 71 -19.02 7.61 4.63
CA PHE A 71 -19.88 8.35 3.68
C PHE A 71 -20.49 9.66 4.23
N HIS A 72 -20.02 10.14 5.39
CA HIS A 72 -20.58 11.33 6.07
C HIS A 72 -19.58 12.44 6.43
N SER A 73 -18.56 12.69 5.59
CA SER A 73 -17.80 13.95 5.71
C SER A 73 -17.48 14.64 4.38
N MET A 74 -18.29 14.45 3.34
CA MET A 74 -18.18 15.30 2.14
C MET A 74 -19.50 15.86 1.58
N ARG A 75 -20.64 15.58 2.23
CA ARG A 75 -21.94 16.17 1.88
C ARG A 75 -22.48 17.17 2.92
N ALA A 76 -21.82 17.31 4.08
CA ALA A 76 -22.21 18.27 5.11
C ALA A 76 -21.70 19.69 4.82
N GLU A 77 -20.55 19.85 4.14
CA GLU A 77 -19.96 21.17 3.85
C GLU A 77 -20.46 21.83 2.55
N GLN A 78 -21.32 21.14 1.77
CA GLN A 78 -21.86 21.68 0.52
C GLN A 78 -23.12 22.54 0.71
N ARG A 79 -23.64 22.70 1.95
CA ARG A 79 -24.78 23.59 2.23
C ARG A 79 -24.41 25.01 2.64
N GLU A 80 -23.14 25.27 3.00
CA GLU A 80 -22.72 26.61 3.42
C GLU A 80 -22.14 27.49 2.31
N ARG A 81 -21.99 26.96 1.08
CA ARG A 81 -21.47 27.71 -0.07
C ARG A 81 -22.53 28.10 -1.12
N GLY A 82 -23.81 28.06 -0.76
CA GLY A 82 -24.90 28.27 -1.71
C GLY A 82 -26.06 29.14 -1.25
N GLN A 83 -25.91 29.94 -0.18
CA GLN A 83 -26.94 30.92 0.21
C GLN A 83 -26.33 32.30 0.36
N ILE A 84 -26.04 32.91 -0.78
CA ILE A 84 -26.03 34.35 -0.93
C ILE A 84 -27.16 34.70 -1.91
N ASP A 85 -28.27 35.19 -1.36
CA ASP A 85 -29.08 36.24 -1.98
C ASP A 85 -29.69 37.06 -0.84
#